data_AF-A0A8H3EY43-F1
#
_entry.id   AF-A0A8H3EY43-F1
#
_cell.length_a   1.000
_cell.length_b   1.000
_cell.length_c   1.000
_cell.angle_alpha   90.00
_cell.angle_beta   90.00
_cell.angle_gamma   90.00
#
_symmetry.space_group_name_H-M   'P 1'
#
loop_
_entity.id
_entity.type
_entity.pdbx_description
1 polymer ?
#
loop_
_entity_poly.entity_id
_entity_poly.type
_entity_poly.pdbx_seq_one_letter_code
_entity_poly.pdbx_strand_id
1 'polypeptide(L)'
;MATSVDDIPGEDSQFEQIRDSFYLLSIMNQFSVNPAMPRIEAERLLRVALFSDSLQLEVVDDESRNLVKRRRKLAKSLREGRKKGVVPVFISLLWFLFSLVVSIQQAFGQLGYNTTAHNLAIGLLLSWLPTFILCSIVDRNPTQAEAVQAKLNKIVDAVRKALLNPELRETYIKETRRPYKSFSWTALLDNDDYFHEEFFTQFAGQGRVRWHYGIAHGILAGIEDTYVAQRGRNWLRNSEEARTALVEGPTDMHGLVHGFDPNEFWQMLASFMIVSTAVFGAFLLSYWTPTIGLGCRSGGYMIFYILACINLFIELICWYYMAPGEKWERFGTNIQRRMSRGKSENHVLSRWAKRFSSWWQSLCKRDVIEIFILRPLECMNTIWLIYIVMAQTTGSYSNCECECSTWGLFNTGYMDFATQTYYLQLGIGWIWGISTALTCFPMFLAFTYIVIEWCLQSHLSTVNYEKARRGLYRTRKFRKLVQPIENCLHMINHLVVLIWQKTAPKFIMQPRRSSLKWEARRTPTVRLQLISSPYDGSDSALDDQPFSAESNPNEAMLGLDVLPSPSRSVNRSPRSSFGQAELGEISRPRPFV
;
A
#
# COMPACT_ATOMS: atom_id res chain seq x y z
N MET A 1 -0.28 4.29 19.09
CA MET A 1 -1.67 4.12 19.53
C MET A 1 -1.84 2.85 20.36
N ALA A 2 -1.12 1.77 20.04
CA ALA A 2 -1.13 0.52 20.81
C ALA A 2 -0.77 0.66 22.31
N THR A 3 0.20 1.52 22.66
CA THR A 3 0.56 1.80 24.06
C THR A 3 0.21 3.23 24.50
N SER A 4 0.29 3.49 25.81
CA SER A 4 0.17 4.82 26.40
C SER A 4 1.17 5.82 25.78
N VAL A 5 0.86 7.12 25.84
CA VAL A 5 1.68 8.20 25.27
C VAL A 5 3.11 8.16 25.79
N ASP A 6 3.22 7.98 27.11
CA ASP A 6 4.46 8.11 27.87
C ASP A 6 5.13 6.74 28.09
N ASP A 7 4.43 5.66 27.77
CA ASP A 7 4.94 4.31 27.89
C ASP A 7 5.81 3.95 26.69
N ILE A 8 7.03 3.49 27.01
CA ILE A 8 8.06 3.10 26.07
C ILE A 8 8.27 1.59 26.23
N PRO A 9 7.66 0.77 25.35
CA PRO A 9 7.70 -0.68 25.50
C PRO A 9 9.13 -1.24 25.38
N GLY A 10 9.45 -2.24 26.20
CA GLY A 10 10.74 -2.93 26.19
C GLY A 10 10.95 -3.87 25.00
N GLU A 11 12.20 -4.30 24.81
CA GLU A 11 12.53 -5.42 23.91
C GLU A 11 11.83 -6.69 24.43
N ASP A 12 11.27 -7.50 23.54
CA ASP A 12 10.41 -8.67 23.83
C ASP A 12 8.98 -8.36 24.30
N SER A 13 8.59 -7.08 24.35
CA SER A 13 7.20 -6.72 24.63
C SER A 13 6.22 -7.17 23.53
N GLN A 14 4.95 -7.29 23.89
CA GLN A 14 3.85 -7.53 22.93
C GLN A 14 3.79 -6.47 21.84
N PHE A 15 4.21 -5.23 22.15
CA PHE A 15 4.31 -4.17 21.16
C PHE A 15 5.33 -4.47 20.08
N GLU A 16 6.49 -5.04 20.42
CA GLU A 16 7.50 -5.42 19.43
C GLU A 16 6.94 -6.47 18.45
N GLN A 17 6.25 -7.47 18.98
CA GLN A 17 5.66 -8.51 18.16
C GLN A 17 4.60 -7.95 17.20
N ILE A 18 3.71 -7.07 17.69
CA ILE A 18 2.71 -6.38 16.84
C ILE A 18 3.39 -5.48 15.80
N ARG A 19 4.48 -4.79 16.16
CA ARG A 19 5.28 -3.98 15.24
C ARG A 19 5.83 -4.82 14.09
N ASP A 20 6.32 -6.02 14.39
CA ASP A 20 6.81 -6.96 13.39
C ASP A 20 5.68 -7.45 12.48
N SER A 21 4.50 -7.77 13.04
CA SER A 21 3.32 -8.14 12.27
C SER A 21 2.88 -7.04 11.30
N PHE A 22 2.77 -5.78 11.76
CA PHE A 22 2.39 -4.67 10.87
C PHE A 22 3.45 -4.36 9.81
N TYR A 23 4.73 -4.54 10.14
CA TYR A 23 5.80 -4.40 9.16
C TYR A 23 5.75 -5.51 8.10
N LEU A 24 5.46 -6.77 8.48
CA LEU A 24 5.26 -7.84 7.52
C LEU A 24 4.01 -7.60 6.67
N LEU A 25 2.91 -7.13 7.28
CA LEU A 25 1.68 -6.79 6.57
C LEU A 25 1.92 -5.73 5.50
N SER A 26 2.71 -4.68 5.80
CA SER A 26 3.02 -3.65 4.80
C SER A 26 3.85 -4.17 3.63
N ILE A 27 4.67 -5.20 3.83
CA ILE A 27 5.41 -5.87 2.75
C ILE A 27 4.50 -6.80 1.96
N MET A 28 3.70 -7.62 2.65
CA MET A 28 2.73 -8.51 2.00
C MET A 28 1.71 -7.72 1.15
N ASN A 29 1.41 -6.47 1.53
CA ASN A 29 0.56 -5.57 0.75
C ASN A 29 1.05 -5.35 -0.69
N GLN A 30 2.34 -5.58 -0.96
CA GLN A 30 2.95 -5.37 -2.27
C GLN A 30 2.80 -6.57 -3.21
N PHE A 31 2.15 -7.65 -2.77
CA PHE A 31 2.00 -8.86 -3.55
C PHE A 31 0.52 -9.17 -3.80
N SER A 32 0.24 -9.73 -4.98
CA SER A 32 -1.06 -10.31 -5.30
C SER A 32 -1.21 -11.67 -4.63
N VAL A 33 -2.41 -11.95 -4.12
CA VAL A 33 -2.79 -13.28 -3.62
C VAL A 33 -3.23 -14.14 -4.81
N ASN A 34 -2.97 -15.44 -4.73
CA ASN A 34 -3.45 -16.42 -5.71
C ASN A 34 -4.97 -16.24 -5.95
N PRO A 35 -5.42 -15.97 -7.19
CA PRO A 35 -6.84 -15.77 -7.48
C PRO A 35 -7.71 -17.01 -7.26
N ALA A 36 -7.11 -18.21 -7.20
CA ALA A 36 -7.82 -19.44 -6.86
C ALA A 36 -8.21 -19.52 -5.38
N MET A 37 -7.47 -18.82 -4.50
CA MET A 37 -7.69 -18.86 -3.06
C MET A 37 -8.95 -18.06 -2.69
N PRO A 38 -9.91 -18.67 -1.95
CA PRO A 38 -11.04 -17.95 -1.40
C PRO A 38 -10.61 -16.78 -0.51
N ARG A 39 -11.16 -15.59 -0.77
CA ARG A 39 -10.67 -14.32 -0.18
C ARG A 39 -10.83 -14.23 1.34
N ILE A 40 -11.90 -14.81 1.90
CA ILE A 40 -12.17 -14.76 3.34
C ILE A 40 -11.19 -15.67 4.07
N GLU A 41 -10.97 -16.87 3.55
CA GLU A 41 -10.05 -17.86 4.05
C GLU A 41 -8.60 -17.39 3.93
N ALA A 42 -8.24 -16.71 2.83
CA ALA A 42 -6.95 -16.05 2.67
C ALA A 42 -6.72 -14.99 3.76
N GLU A 43 -7.72 -14.16 4.04
CA GLU A 43 -7.64 -13.16 5.10
C GLU A 43 -7.48 -13.80 6.48
N ARG A 44 -8.28 -14.84 6.79
CA ARG A 44 -8.19 -15.59 8.06
C ARG A 44 -6.80 -16.22 8.25
N LEU A 45 -6.27 -16.87 7.21
CA LEU A 45 -4.95 -17.46 7.24
C LEU A 45 -3.87 -16.40 7.50
N LEU A 46 -3.95 -15.25 6.84
CA LEU A 46 -3.01 -14.14 7.03
C LEU A 46 -3.13 -13.52 8.43
N ARG A 47 -4.35 -13.39 8.98
CA ARG A 47 -4.57 -12.93 10.36
C ARG A 47 -3.93 -13.86 11.38
N VAL A 48 -4.08 -15.18 11.21
CA VAL A 48 -3.39 -16.17 12.07
C VAL A 48 -1.88 -16.03 11.91
N ALA A 49 -1.37 -16.02 10.67
CA ALA A 49 0.05 -15.95 10.39
C ALA A 49 0.71 -14.69 10.98
N LEU A 50 0.00 -13.54 10.93
CA LEU A 50 0.51 -12.26 11.39
C LEU A 50 0.31 -12.06 12.89
N PHE A 51 -0.84 -12.41 13.47
CA PHE A 51 -1.20 -11.97 14.81
C PHE A 51 -1.22 -13.07 15.87
N SER A 52 -1.22 -14.35 15.51
CA SER A 52 -1.16 -15.47 16.49
C SER A 52 0.18 -15.51 17.22
N ASP A 53 0.19 -15.66 18.54
CA ASP A 53 1.39 -15.75 19.39
C ASP A 53 1.67 -17.16 19.94
N SER A 54 0.67 -18.03 19.98
CA SER A 54 0.77 -19.39 20.54
C SER A 54 0.94 -20.50 19.50
N LEU A 55 0.69 -20.24 18.21
CA LEU A 55 0.79 -21.30 17.19
C LEU A 55 2.22 -21.87 17.08
N GLN A 56 2.33 -23.17 17.34
CA GLN A 56 3.55 -23.95 17.13
C GLN A 56 3.61 -24.46 15.69
N LEU A 57 4.81 -24.45 15.11
CA LEU A 57 5.08 -24.88 13.75
C LEU A 57 5.69 -26.29 13.74
N GLU A 58 5.34 -27.08 12.74
CA GLU A 58 5.77 -28.47 12.53
C GLU A 58 7.27 -28.65 12.17
N VAL A 59 8.09 -27.60 12.29
CA VAL A 59 9.47 -27.64 11.78
C VAL A 59 10.41 -28.39 12.72
N VAL A 60 11.28 -29.20 12.11
CA VAL A 60 12.29 -30.06 12.75
C VAL A 60 13.30 -29.27 13.60
N ASP A 61 13.61 -28.02 13.25
CA ASP A 61 14.54 -27.19 14.02
C ASP A 61 13.85 -26.53 15.23
N ASP A 62 14.27 -26.93 16.44
CA ASP A 62 13.73 -26.46 17.73
C ASP A 62 13.71 -24.93 17.88
N GLU A 63 14.68 -24.21 17.31
CA GLU A 63 14.71 -22.75 17.37
C GLU A 63 13.58 -22.07 16.57
N SER A 64 12.95 -22.79 15.65
CA SER A 64 11.95 -22.27 14.70
C SER A 64 10.52 -22.75 14.94
N ARG A 65 10.30 -23.57 15.98
CA ARG A 65 8.95 -24.06 16.35
C ARG A 65 7.97 -22.93 16.70
N ASN A 66 8.46 -21.81 17.23
CA ASN A 66 7.59 -20.70 17.60
C ASN A 66 7.39 -19.70 16.44
N LEU A 67 6.14 -19.50 16.02
CA LEU A 67 5.75 -18.56 14.96
C LEU A 67 6.24 -17.12 15.22
N VAL A 68 6.22 -16.66 16.47
CA VAL A 68 6.70 -15.33 16.86
C VAL A 68 8.18 -15.16 16.55
N LYS A 69 9.02 -16.15 16.90
CA LYS A 69 10.47 -16.12 16.62
C LYS A 69 10.71 -16.09 15.12
N ARG A 70 9.96 -16.87 14.34
CA ARG A 70 10.06 -16.91 12.88
C ARG A 70 9.64 -15.59 12.22
N ARG A 71 8.54 -14.98 12.67
CA ARG A 71 8.13 -13.63 12.24
C ARG A 71 9.19 -12.59 12.54
N ARG A 72 9.75 -12.58 13.76
CA ARG A 72 10.80 -11.64 14.17
C ARG A 72 12.06 -11.79 13.33
N LYS A 73 12.51 -13.02 13.09
CA LYS A 73 13.66 -13.32 12.22
C LYS A 73 13.41 -12.84 10.78
N LEU A 74 12.21 -13.08 10.25
CA LEU A 74 11.82 -12.62 8.92
C LEU A 74 11.77 -11.08 8.84
N ALA A 75 11.08 -10.42 9.78
CA ALA A 75 10.99 -8.96 9.84
C ALA A 75 12.37 -8.31 9.96
N LYS A 76 13.26 -8.85 10.80
CA LYS A 76 14.65 -8.40 10.93
C LYS A 76 15.41 -8.49 9.60
N SER A 77 15.37 -9.65 8.93
CA SER A 77 16.01 -9.86 7.62
C SER A 77 15.51 -8.86 6.57
N LEU A 78 14.19 -8.60 6.53
CA LEU A 78 13.59 -7.68 5.58
C LEU A 78 13.97 -6.21 5.87
N ARG A 79 14.04 -5.80 7.15
CA ARG A 79 14.47 -4.45 7.55
C ARG A 79 15.92 -4.16 7.17
N GLU A 80 16.79 -5.14 7.31
CA GLU A 80 18.20 -5.04 6.92
C GLU A 80 18.35 -4.82 5.41
N GLY A 81 17.53 -5.50 4.60
CA GLY A 81 17.49 -5.32 3.14
C GLY A 81 17.08 -3.90 2.72
N ARG A 82 16.05 -3.32 3.36
CA ARG A 82 15.49 -2.00 2.98
C ARG A 82 16.52 -0.87 3.02
N LYS A 83 17.38 -0.84 4.05
CA LYS A 83 18.33 0.25 4.30
C LYS A 83 19.26 0.50 3.09
N LYS A 84 19.62 -0.57 2.36
CA LYS A 84 20.56 -0.50 1.24
C LYS A 84 19.97 0.22 0.01
N GLY A 85 18.66 0.15 -0.20
CA GLY A 85 18.00 0.73 -1.38
C GLY A 85 17.61 2.20 -1.23
N VAL A 86 17.37 2.68 -0.01
CA VAL A 86 16.78 4.01 0.22
C VAL A 86 17.83 5.14 0.10
N VAL A 87 19.05 4.91 0.59
CA VAL A 87 20.10 5.95 0.65
C VAL A 87 20.47 6.52 -0.73
N PRO A 88 20.77 5.70 -1.76
CA PRO A 88 21.15 6.23 -3.07
C PRO A 88 20.09 7.15 -3.67
N VAL A 89 18.80 6.85 -3.46
CA VAL A 89 17.76 7.66 -4.07
C VAL A 89 17.57 9.01 -3.38
N PHE A 90 17.73 9.10 -2.06
CA PHE A 90 17.74 10.40 -1.39
C PHE A 90 18.89 11.28 -1.89
N ILE A 91 20.06 10.69 -2.19
CA ILE A 91 21.18 11.41 -2.79
C ILE A 91 20.81 11.89 -4.21
N SER A 92 20.24 11.03 -5.05
CA SER A 92 19.78 11.43 -6.39
C SER A 92 18.69 12.51 -6.35
N LEU A 93 17.78 12.45 -5.36
CA LEU A 93 16.74 13.45 -5.18
C LEU A 93 17.33 14.80 -4.76
N LEU A 94 18.27 14.81 -3.82
CA LEU A 94 18.95 16.03 -3.39
C LEU A 94 19.73 16.66 -4.54
N TRP A 95 20.37 15.84 -5.38
CA TRP A 95 21.04 16.30 -6.59
C TRP A 95 20.06 16.92 -7.60
N PHE A 96 18.89 16.29 -7.81
CA PHE A 96 17.85 16.86 -8.66
C PHE A 96 17.38 18.22 -8.15
N LEU A 97 17.09 18.35 -6.85
CA LEU A 97 16.65 19.62 -6.26
C LEU A 97 17.71 20.71 -6.42
N PHE A 98 18.98 20.36 -6.19
CA PHE A 98 20.10 21.28 -6.40
C PHE A 98 20.18 21.73 -7.87
N SER A 99 20.10 20.78 -8.82
CA SER A 99 20.09 21.09 -10.25
C SER A 99 18.91 21.97 -10.65
N LEU A 100 17.72 21.75 -10.10
CA LEU A 100 16.53 22.56 -10.38
C LEU A 100 16.73 24.01 -9.90
N VAL A 101 17.31 24.21 -8.72
CA VAL A 101 17.62 25.56 -8.20
C VAL A 101 18.62 26.29 -9.10
N VAL A 102 19.67 25.60 -9.54
CA VAL A 102 20.66 26.17 -10.49
C VAL A 102 19.99 26.53 -11.82
N SER A 103 19.15 25.66 -12.37
CA SER A 103 18.43 25.93 -13.62
C SER A 103 17.49 27.13 -13.50
N ILE A 104 16.80 27.28 -12.37
CA ILE A 104 15.97 28.46 -12.08
C ILE A 104 16.85 29.72 -12.05
N GLN A 105 17.95 29.71 -11.28
CA GLN A 105 18.85 30.85 -11.19
C GLN A 105 19.39 31.28 -12.58
N GLN A 106 19.81 30.31 -13.40
CA GLN A 106 20.32 30.59 -14.74
C GLN A 106 19.25 31.18 -15.67
N ALA A 107 18.03 30.64 -15.63
CA ALA A 107 16.92 31.16 -16.42
C ALA A 107 16.59 32.61 -16.07
N PHE A 108 16.52 32.95 -14.77
CA PHE A 108 16.25 34.33 -14.35
C PHE A 108 17.45 35.27 -14.54
N GLY A 109 18.68 34.78 -14.52
CA GLY A 109 19.87 35.57 -14.82
C GLY A 109 19.98 36.01 -16.28
N GLN A 110 19.34 35.28 -17.19
CA GLN A 110 19.33 35.52 -18.63
C GLN A 110 17.88 35.71 -19.14
N LEU A 111 17.10 36.53 -18.44
CA LEU A 111 15.70 36.83 -18.78
C LEU A 111 15.55 37.26 -20.24
N GLY A 112 14.73 36.55 -21.02
CA GLY A 112 14.44 36.87 -22.42
C GLY A 112 15.34 36.18 -23.46
N TYR A 113 16.30 35.35 -23.04
CA TYR A 113 16.90 34.36 -23.95
C TYR A 113 16.00 33.12 -24.04
N ASN A 114 15.59 32.76 -25.25
CA ASN A 114 14.66 31.63 -25.46
C ASN A 114 15.25 30.30 -24.94
N THR A 115 16.52 30.04 -25.20
CA THR A 115 17.16 28.76 -24.85
C THR A 115 17.09 28.43 -23.36
N THR A 116 17.29 29.43 -22.49
CA THR A 116 17.24 29.24 -21.03
C THR A 116 15.82 29.04 -20.51
N ALA A 117 14.86 29.79 -21.05
CA ALA A 117 13.43 29.65 -20.75
C ALA A 117 12.96 28.22 -20.99
N HIS A 118 13.32 27.66 -22.14
CA HIS A 118 12.83 26.34 -22.53
C HIS A 118 13.54 25.21 -21.77
N ASN A 119 14.80 25.38 -21.39
CA ASN A 119 15.48 24.46 -20.46
C ASN A 119 14.82 24.46 -19.08
N LEU A 120 14.33 25.62 -18.62
CA LEU A 120 13.52 25.69 -17.41
C LEU A 120 12.16 25.01 -17.63
N ALA A 121 11.46 25.25 -18.74
CA ALA A 121 10.17 24.65 -19.04
C ALA A 121 10.20 23.11 -18.99
N ILE A 122 11.21 22.47 -19.60
CA ILE A 122 11.37 21.01 -19.53
C ILE A 122 11.69 20.53 -18.11
N GLY A 123 12.48 21.29 -17.35
CA GLY A 123 12.75 21.01 -15.95
C GLY A 123 11.48 21.05 -15.08
N LEU A 124 10.60 22.02 -15.33
CA LEU A 124 9.29 22.13 -14.69
C LEU A 124 8.35 21.00 -15.14
N LEU A 125 8.32 20.66 -16.44
CA LEU A 125 7.50 19.57 -16.97
C LEU A 125 7.85 18.23 -16.31
N LEU A 126 9.14 17.97 -16.09
CA LEU A 126 9.63 16.71 -15.53
C LEU A 126 9.72 16.72 -13.99
N SER A 127 9.36 17.83 -13.33
CA SER A 127 9.58 17.96 -11.89
C SER A 127 8.80 16.95 -11.07
N TRP A 128 7.65 16.47 -11.56
CA TRP A 128 6.81 15.47 -10.88
C TRP A 128 7.45 14.07 -10.82
N LEU A 129 8.41 13.74 -11.69
CA LEU A 129 9.07 12.43 -11.72
C LEU A 129 9.78 12.11 -10.40
N PRO A 130 10.61 13.00 -9.83
CA PRO A 130 11.17 12.82 -8.50
C PRO A 130 10.15 12.58 -7.38
N THR A 131 8.96 13.20 -7.42
CA THR A 131 7.87 12.88 -6.47
C THR A 131 7.36 11.47 -6.67
N PHE A 132 7.12 11.06 -7.91
CA PHE A 132 6.71 9.69 -8.24
C PHE A 132 7.75 8.66 -7.77
N ILE A 133 9.04 8.94 -8.01
CA ILE A 133 10.15 8.11 -7.53
C ILE A 133 10.12 8.01 -6.00
N LEU A 134 9.95 9.13 -5.28
CA LEU A 134 9.90 9.12 -3.83
C LEU A 134 8.70 8.32 -3.29
N CYS A 135 7.50 8.49 -3.86
CA CYS A 135 6.32 7.69 -3.54
C CYS A 135 6.63 6.19 -3.71
N SER A 136 7.24 5.81 -4.83
CA SER A 136 7.62 4.41 -5.08
C SER A 136 8.60 3.87 -4.03
N ILE A 137 9.48 4.71 -3.48
CA ILE A 137 10.52 4.32 -2.51
C ILE A 137 9.99 4.21 -1.10
N VAL A 138 9.09 5.11 -0.70
CA VAL A 138 8.37 4.96 0.55
C VAL A 138 7.65 3.61 0.57
N ASP A 139 7.11 3.21 -0.58
CA ASP A 139 6.49 1.90 -0.78
C ASP A 139 7.49 0.75 -1.02
N ARG A 140 8.79 0.99 -1.27
CA ARG A 140 9.70 -0.10 -1.68
C ARG A 140 10.17 -0.95 -0.50
N ASN A 141 9.85 -2.24 -0.55
CA ASN A 141 10.49 -3.26 0.27
C ASN A 141 10.24 -4.65 -0.35
N PRO A 142 11.12 -5.21 -1.21
CA PRO A 142 12.58 -5.32 -1.05
C PRO A 142 13.42 -5.08 -2.35
N THR A 143 14.75 -5.18 -2.27
CA THR A 143 15.65 -5.20 -3.43
C THR A 143 15.51 -6.44 -4.33
N GLN A 144 14.86 -7.51 -3.84
CA GLN A 144 14.63 -8.78 -4.55
C GLN A 144 13.21 -9.27 -4.25
N ALA A 145 12.23 -8.89 -5.09
CA ALA A 145 10.82 -9.17 -4.85
C ALA A 145 10.55 -10.68 -4.72
N GLU A 146 11.10 -11.48 -5.63
CA GLU A 146 10.96 -12.95 -5.64
C GLU A 146 11.51 -13.60 -4.37
N ALA A 147 12.70 -13.19 -3.90
CA ALA A 147 13.29 -13.75 -2.68
C ALA A 147 12.46 -13.45 -1.43
N VAL A 148 11.75 -12.31 -1.40
CA VAL A 148 10.85 -11.97 -0.30
C VAL A 148 9.52 -12.64 -0.43
N GLN A 149 8.96 -12.71 -1.64
CA GLN A 149 7.79 -13.51 -1.95
C GLN A 149 7.98 -14.95 -1.46
N ALA A 150 9.08 -15.60 -1.84
CA ALA A 150 9.41 -16.95 -1.38
C ALA A 150 9.49 -17.06 0.15
N LYS A 151 10.09 -16.07 0.83
CA LYS A 151 10.14 -16.03 2.30
C LYS A 151 8.76 -15.85 2.94
N LEU A 152 7.88 -15.04 2.33
CA LEU A 152 6.50 -14.81 2.78
C LEU A 152 5.65 -16.07 2.55
N ASN A 153 5.76 -16.69 1.39
CA ASN A 153 5.10 -17.97 1.08
C ASN A 153 5.57 -19.07 2.04
N LYS A 154 6.86 -19.12 2.37
CA LYS A 154 7.41 -20.08 3.34
C LYS A 154 6.86 -19.89 4.77
N ILE A 155 6.46 -18.68 5.18
CA ILE A 155 5.83 -18.49 6.51
C ILE A 155 4.34 -18.82 6.46
N VAL A 156 3.63 -18.44 5.38
CA VAL A 156 2.22 -18.77 5.20
C VAL A 156 2.02 -20.29 5.09
N ASP A 157 2.87 -20.98 4.32
CA ASP A 157 2.82 -22.45 4.17
C ASP A 157 3.13 -23.17 5.49
N ALA A 158 4.06 -22.65 6.30
CA ALA A 158 4.34 -23.22 7.61
C ALA A 158 3.14 -23.09 8.57
N VAL A 159 2.43 -21.96 8.52
CA VAL A 159 1.20 -21.74 9.29
C VAL A 159 0.08 -22.64 8.78
N ARG A 160 -0.05 -22.79 7.45
CA ARG A 160 -1.00 -23.73 6.83
C ARG A 160 -0.81 -25.15 7.35
N LYS A 161 0.41 -25.68 7.24
CA LYS A 161 0.76 -27.04 7.70
C LYS A 161 0.47 -27.24 9.19
N ALA A 162 0.84 -26.26 10.02
CA ALA A 162 0.54 -26.28 11.45
C ALA A 162 -0.97 -26.30 11.76
N LEU A 163 -1.79 -25.62 10.95
CA LEU A 163 -3.26 -25.62 11.11
C LEU A 163 -3.92 -26.90 10.56
N LEU A 164 -3.29 -27.57 9.61
CA LEU A 164 -3.76 -28.86 9.07
C LEU A 164 -3.41 -30.02 10.01
N ASN A 165 -2.31 -29.93 10.74
CA ASN A 165 -1.94 -30.92 11.74
C ASN A 165 -2.93 -30.89 12.93
N PRO A 166 -3.67 -32.00 13.21
CA PRO A 166 -4.74 -32.01 14.20
C PRO A 166 -4.22 -31.76 15.63
N GLU A 167 -3.05 -32.29 15.99
CA GLU A 167 -2.49 -32.14 17.34
C GLU A 167 -2.08 -30.69 17.63
N LEU A 168 -1.41 -30.06 16.66
CA LEU A 168 -1.01 -28.66 16.75
C LEU A 168 -2.22 -27.73 16.76
N ARG A 169 -3.23 -28.03 15.94
CA ARG A 169 -4.50 -27.29 15.91
C ARG A 169 -5.27 -27.40 17.22
N GLU A 170 -5.40 -28.60 17.78
CA GLU A 170 -6.09 -28.81 19.07
C GLU A 170 -5.36 -28.11 20.21
N THR A 171 -4.03 -28.20 20.25
CA THR A 171 -3.20 -27.48 21.22
C THR A 171 -3.42 -25.98 21.10
N TYR A 172 -3.42 -25.45 19.87
CA TYR A 172 -3.67 -24.04 19.60
C TYR A 172 -5.08 -23.59 20.01
N ILE A 173 -6.12 -24.38 19.73
CA ILE A 173 -7.51 -24.11 20.13
C ILE A 173 -7.63 -24.09 21.66
N LYS A 174 -6.99 -25.05 22.34
CA LYS A 174 -6.99 -25.17 23.80
C LYS A 174 -6.29 -23.97 24.46
N GLU A 175 -5.11 -23.60 23.96
CA GLU A 175 -4.34 -22.46 24.48
C GLU A 175 -5.06 -21.12 24.25
N THR A 176 -5.71 -20.96 23.10
CA THR A 176 -6.44 -19.72 22.77
C THR A 176 -7.86 -19.68 23.33
N ARG A 177 -8.35 -20.76 23.96
CA ARG A 177 -9.70 -20.91 24.51
C ARG A 177 -10.81 -20.62 23.48
N ARG A 178 -10.59 -20.97 22.22
CA ARG A 178 -11.52 -20.66 21.12
C ARG A 178 -12.52 -21.77 20.86
N PRO A 179 -13.73 -21.45 20.37
CA PRO A 179 -14.69 -22.47 19.97
C PRO A 179 -14.20 -23.21 18.70
N TYR A 180 -14.31 -24.53 18.68
CA TYR A 180 -13.88 -25.38 17.55
C TYR A 180 -14.47 -24.95 16.20
N LYS A 181 -15.72 -24.47 16.20
CA LYS A 181 -16.44 -23.97 15.01
C LYS A 181 -15.71 -22.81 14.30
N SER A 182 -14.85 -22.07 15.00
CA SER A 182 -14.07 -20.97 14.43
C SER A 182 -12.96 -21.42 13.47
N PHE A 183 -12.59 -22.71 13.47
CA PHE A 183 -11.54 -23.28 12.63
C PHE A 183 -12.02 -24.30 11.58
N SER A 184 -13.33 -24.44 11.38
CA SER A 184 -13.87 -25.37 10.36
C SER A 184 -13.38 -25.07 8.94
N TRP A 185 -13.07 -23.80 8.65
CA TRP A 185 -12.49 -23.35 7.37
C TRP A 185 -11.09 -23.92 7.11
N THR A 186 -10.38 -24.44 8.11
CA THR A 186 -9.04 -25.02 7.92
C THR A 186 -9.05 -26.25 7.03
N ALA A 187 -10.17 -26.97 6.93
CA ALA A 187 -10.32 -28.09 6.00
C ALA A 187 -10.19 -27.66 4.53
N LEU A 188 -10.54 -26.41 4.20
CA LEU A 188 -10.37 -25.87 2.85
C LEU A 188 -8.90 -25.63 2.49
N LEU A 189 -8.01 -25.54 3.48
CA LEU A 189 -6.58 -25.32 3.25
C LEU A 189 -5.86 -26.57 2.75
N ASP A 190 -6.49 -27.73 2.88
CA ASP A 190 -5.99 -29.03 2.38
C ASP A 190 -6.21 -29.18 0.87
N ASN A 191 -7.03 -28.30 0.27
CA ASN A 191 -7.24 -28.34 -1.17
C ASN A 191 -5.96 -27.89 -1.90
N ASP A 192 -5.34 -28.83 -2.59
CA ASP A 192 -4.14 -28.60 -3.40
C ASP A 192 -4.37 -27.52 -4.47
N ASP A 193 -5.57 -27.34 -5.01
CA ASP A 193 -5.83 -26.32 -6.04
C ASP A 193 -5.50 -24.89 -5.57
N TYR A 194 -5.62 -24.62 -4.27
CA TYR A 194 -5.36 -23.29 -3.70
C TYR A 194 -3.87 -23.02 -3.46
N PHE A 195 -3.07 -24.07 -3.31
CA PHE A 195 -1.66 -24.01 -2.92
C PHE A 195 -0.72 -24.78 -3.86
N HIS A 196 -1.23 -25.30 -4.98
CA HIS A 196 -0.44 -25.85 -6.07
C HIS A 196 0.50 -24.77 -6.63
N GLU A 197 0.03 -23.52 -6.63
CA GLU A 197 0.87 -22.34 -6.82
C GLU A 197 1.19 -21.66 -5.48
N GLU A 198 2.22 -20.82 -5.49
CA GLU A 198 2.57 -19.98 -4.35
C GLU A 198 1.40 -19.07 -3.90
N PHE A 199 1.18 -18.93 -2.58
CA PHE A 199 0.08 -18.13 -2.03
C PHE A 199 0.13 -16.67 -2.50
N PHE A 200 1.31 -16.04 -2.44
CA PHE A 200 1.61 -14.80 -3.12
C PHE A 200 2.22 -15.11 -4.48
N THR A 201 1.67 -14.56 -5.56
CA THR A 201 2.03 -14.95 -6.94
C THR A 201 2.90 -13.91 -7.65
N GLN A 202 2.55 -12.64 -7.58
CA GLN A 202 3.21 -11.58 -8.32
C GLN A 202 3.39 -10.32 -7.46
N PHE A 203 4.47 -9.58 -7.72
CA PHE A 203 4.69 -8.28 -7.12
C PHE A 203 3.80 -7.22 -7.80
N ALA A 204 2.85 -6.70 -7.04
CA ALA A 204 1.82 -5.76 -7.47
C ALA A 204 2.00 -4.33 -6.93
N GLY A 205 2.90 -4.14 -5.95
CA GLY A 205 3.19 -2.84 -5.34
C GLY A 205 3.77 -1.79 -6.30
N GLN A 206 3.94 -0.56 -5.80
CA GLN A 206 4.49 0.59 -6.55
C GLN A 206 3.70 0.98 -7.82
N GLY A 207 2.38 0.72 -7.84
CA GLY A 207 1.53 1.04 -8.99
C GLY A 207 1.78 0.18 -10.22
N ARG A 208 2.39 -1.01 -10.08
CA ARG A 208 2.63 -1.94 -11.20
C ARG A 208 1.39 -2.67 -11.67
N VAL A 209 0.47 -2.93 -10.73
CA VAL A 209 -0.84 -3.50 -11.02
C VAL A 209 -1.86 -2.40 -10.80
N ARG A 210 -2.68 -2.15 -11.82
CA ARG A 210 -3.75 -1.17 -11.72
C ARG A 210 -4.74 -1.59 -10.66
N TRP A 211 -5.20 -0.61 -9.90
CA TRP A 211 -6.24 -0.80 -8.90
C TRP A 211 -5.92 -1.92 -7.89
N HIS A 212 -4.65 -2.07 -7.57
CA HIS A 212 -4.20 -2.98 -6.53
C HIS A 212 -4.43 -2.34 -5.16
N TYR A 213 -5.38 -2.88 -4.42
CA TYR A 213 -5.72 -2.44 -3.06
C TYR A 213 -4.86 -3.13 -1.98
N GLY A 214 -4.16 -4.19 -2.37
CA GLY A 214 -3.37 -5.03 -1.47
C GLY A 214 -4.18 -5.70 -0.36
N ILE A 215 -3.49 -6.43 0.51
CA ILE A 215 -4.11 -7.16 1.63
C ILE A 215 -4.23 -6.34 2.91
N ALA A 216 -3.42 -5.27 3.05
CA ALA A 216 -3.34 -4.51 4.28
C ALA A 216 -4.62 -3.74 4.54
N HIS A 217 -5.27 -3.22 3.51
CA HIS A 217 -6.50 -2.45 3.67
C HIS A 217 -7.61 -3.26 4.35
N GLY A 218 -7.92 -4.47 3.85
CA GLY A 218 -8.96 -5.33 4.44
C GLY A 218 -8.63 -5.74 5.87
N ILE A 219 -7.39 -6.15 6.13
CA ILE A 219 -6.94 -6.56 7.46
C ILE A 219 -6.99 -5.38 8.44
N LEU A 220 -6.43 -4.22 8.08
CA LEU A 220 -6.40 -3.03 8.94
C LEU A 220 -7.79 -2.48 9.21
N ALA A 221 -8.66 -2.42 8.21
CA ALA A 221 -10.05 -1.98 8.38
C ALA A 221 -10.80 -2.90 9.33
N GLY A 222 -10.64 -4.23 9.20
CA GLY A 222 -11.26 -5.17 10.13
C GLY A 222 -10.68 -5.05 11.55
N ILE A 223 -9.37 -4.86 11.70
CA ILE A 223 -8.74 -4.62 13.02
C ILE A 223 -9.29 -3.35 13.68
N GLU A 224 -9.44 -2.31 12.89
CA GLU A 224 -9.97 -1.02 13.33
C GLU A 224 -11.41 -1.17 13.83
N ASP A 225 -12.28 -1.76 13.00
CA ASP A 225 -13.70 -1.92 13.30
C ASP A 225 -13.96 -2.89 14.48
N THR A 226 -13.27 -4.03 14.51
CA THR A 226 -13.49 -5.06 15.53
C THR A 226 -12.98 -4.67 16.91
N TYR A 227 -11.83 -3.99 17.01
CA TYR A 227 -11.16 -3.82 18.31
C TYR A 227 -10.65 -2.41 18.57
N VAL A 228 -9.91 -1.83 17.61
CA VAL A 228 -9.14 -0.61 17.89
C VAL A 228 -10.04 0.62 18.01
N ALA A 229 -11.09 0.75 17.19
CA ALA A 229 -12.04 1.86 17.21
C ALA A 229 -12.74 2.02 18.57
N GLN A 230 -13.17 0.89 19.15
CA GLN A 230 -13.91 0.88 20.42
C GLN A 230 -13.02 1.16 21.63
N ARG A 231 -11.77 0.65 21.63
CA ARG A 231 -10.84 0.78 22.76
C ARG A 231 -10.02 2.07 22.72
N GLY A 232 -9.84 2.65 21.54
CA GLY A 232 -9.07 3.87 21.35
C GLY A 232 -7.58 3.68 21.67
N ARG A 233 -6.99 4.67 22.36
CA ARG A 233 -5.56 4.63 22.71
C ARG A 233 -5.29 3.59 23.79
N ASN A 234 -4.10 2.99 23.74
CA ASN A 234 -3.67 1.94 24.66
C ASN A 234 -4.49 0.65 24.56
N TRP A 235 -4.99 0.33 23.36
CA TRP A 235 -5.77 -0.89 23.11
C TRP A 235 -4.98 -2.18 23.39
N LEU A 236 -3.65 -2.14 23.41
CA LEU A 236 -2.82 -3.31 23.74
C LEU A 236 -2.67 -3.54 25.26
N ARG A 237 -3.43 -2.82 26.11
CA ARG A 237 -3.40 -3.01 27.57
C ARG A 237 -3.76 -4.45 27.97
N ASN A 238 -4.73 -5.05 27.28
CA ASN A 238 -5.06 -6.47 27.40
C ASN A 238 -4.58 -7.19 26.15
N SER A 239 -3.32 -7.63 26.16
CA SER A 239 -2.69 -8.18 24.95
C SER A 239 -3.35 -9.47 24.48
N GLU A 240 -3.78 -10.33 25.40
CA GLU A 240 -4.42 -11.62 25.06
C GLU A 240 -5.77 -11.39 24.35
N GLU A 241 -6.62 -10.54 24.93
CA GLU A 241 -7.90 -10.16 24.32
C GLU A 241 -7.70 -9.48 22.95
N ALA A 242 -6.74 -8.55 22.86
CA ALA A 242 -6.43 -7.88 21.61
C ALA A 242 -5.98 -8.88 20.54
N ARG A 243 -5.08 -9.80 20.88
CA ARG A 243 -4.60 -10.84 19.95
C ARG A 243 -5.72 -11.73 19.45
N THR A 244 -6.62 -12.12 20.35
CA THR A 244 -7.77 -12.93 19.98
C THR A 244 -8.67 -12.22 18.98
N ALA A 245 -9.04 -10.97 19.27
CA ALA A 245 -9.84 -10.15 18.37
C ALA A 245 -9.17 -9.88 17.01
N LEU A 246 -7.85 -9.65 16.98
CA LEU A 246 -7.08 -9.43 15.74
C LEU A 246 -7.10 -10.65 14.82
N VAL A 247 -6.99 -11.85 15.39
CA VAL A 247 -6.97 -13.11 14.64
C VAL A 247 -8.37 -13.50 14.17
N GLU A 248 -9.39 -13.34 15.02
CA GLU A 248 -10.79 -13.65 14.66
C GLU A 248 -11.31 -12.72 13.57
N GLY A 249 -10.99 -11.43 13.66
CA GLY A 249 -11.52 -10.41 12.75
C GLY A 249 -13.02 -10.15 12.97
N PRO A 250 -13.65 -9.34 12.08
CA PRO A 250 -15.07 -9.03 12.18
C PRO A 250 -15.93 -10.26 11.86
N THR A 251 -17.15 -10.32 12.43
CA THR A 251 -18.12 -11.39 12.13
C THR A 251 -18.53 -11.39 10.66
N ASP A 252 -18.73 -10.19 10.11
CA ASP A 252 -19.09 -9.96 8.71
C ASP A 252 -17.83 -9.68 7.89
N MET A 253 -16.95 -10.67 7.79
CA MET A 253 -15.80 -10.56 6.90
C MET A 253 -16.27 -10.47 5.44
N HIS A 254 -16.14 -9.28 4.86
CA HIS A 254 -16.25 -9.10 3.41
C HIS A 254 -15.07 -9.75 2.66
N GLY A 255 -14.07 -10.28 3.37
CA GLY A 255 -12.82 -10.80 2.83
C GLY A 255 -11.93 -9.68 2.29
N LEU A 256 -10.95 -10.06 1.47
CA LEU A 256 -10.12 -9.13 0.70
C LEU A 256 -10.91 -8.38 -0.41
N VAL A 257 -12.23 -8.18 -0.25
CA VAL A 257 -13.08 -7.52 -1.25
C VAL A 257 -12.90 -6.01 -1.22
N HIS A 258 -12.66 -5.48 -2.40
CA HIS A 258 -12.33 -4.09 -2.67
C HIS A 258 -13.61 -3.32 -3.00
N GLY A 259 -14.19 -2.66 -1.98
CA GLY A 259 -15.15 -1.59 -2.21
C GLY A 259 -14.42 -0.32 -2.64
N PHE A 260 -15.10 0.54 -3.41
CA PHE A 260 -14.65 1.91 -3.67
C PHE A 260 -14.46 2.63 -2.34
N ASP A 261 -13.21 2.94 -1.97
CA ASP A 261 -12.94 3.80 -0.82
C ASP A 261 -12.85 5.25 -1.32
N PRO A 262 -13.82 6.12 -0.98
CA PRO A 262 -13.77 7.53 -1.36
C PRO A 262 -12.53 8.25 -0.80
N ASN A 263 -11.89 7.72 0.25
CA ASN A 263 -10.65 8.31 0.77
C ASN A 263 -9.49 8.21 -0.23
N GLU A 264 -9.49 7.23 -1.13
CA GLU A 264 -8.48 7.11 -2.18
C GLU A 264 -8.64 8.18 -3.26
N PHE A 265 -9.85 8.72 -3.44
CA PHE A 265 -10.10 9.82 -4.38
C PHE A 265 -9.23 11.04 -4.08
N TRP A 266 -8.97 11.33 -2.81
CA TRP A 266 -8.07 12.43 -2.44
C TRP A 266 -6.62 12.18 -2.86
N GLN A 267 -6.15 10.94 -2.80
CA GLN A 267 -4.80 10.59 -3.25
C GLN A 267 -4.67 10.69 -4.77
N MET A 268 -5.70 10.26 -5.50
CA MET A 268 -5.79 10.43 -6.95
C MET A 268 -5.83 11.90 -7.34
N LEU A 269 -6.67 12.70 -6.69
CA LEU A 269 -6.76 14.14 -6.96
C LEU A 269 -5.45 14.86 -6.64
N ALA A 270 -4.80 14.54 -5.52
CA ALA A 270 -3.50 15.11 -5.20
C ALA A 270 -2.44 14.76 -6.25
N SER A 271 -2.41 13.50 -6.69
CA SER A 271 -1.50 13.04 -7.75
C SER A 271 -1.76 13.76 -9.08
N PHE A 272 -3.03 13.92 -9.44
CA PHE A 272 -3.44 14.70 -10.62
C PHE A 272 -2.97 16.15 -10.51
N MET A 273 -3.24 16.83 -9.38
CA MET A 273 -2.84 18.22 -9.16
C MET A 273 -1.32 18.43 -9.29
N ILE A 274 -0.51 17.50 -8.77
CA ILE A 274 0.96 17.57 -8.87
C ILE A 274 1.40 17.54 -10.34
N VAL A 275 0.88 16.61 -11.14
CA VAL A 275 1.24 16.51 -12.56
C VAL A 275 0.67 17.69 -13.35
N SER A 276 -0.58 18.07 -13.13
CA SER A 276 -1.24 19.16 -13.84
C SER A 276 -0.56 20.50 -13.60
N THR A 277 -0.16 20.80 -12.38
CA THR A 277 0.56 22.07 -12.07
C THR A 277 1.97 22.11 -12.63
N ALA A 278 2.65 20.96 -12.74
CA ALA A 278 3.94 20.84 -13.42
C ALA A 278 3.82 21.08 -14.93
N VAL A 279 2.89 20.40 -15.59
CA VAL A 279 2.65 20.54 -17.04
C VAL A 279 2.13 21.94 -17.37
N PHE A 280 1.21 22.47 -16.58
CA PHE A 280 0.64 23.79 -16.80
C PHE A 280 1.65 24.92 -16.55
N GLY A 281 2.54 24.79 -15.56
CA GLY A 281 3.65 25.73 -15.39
C GLY A 281 4.63 25.70 -16.57
N ALA A 282 4.97 24.52 -17.09
CA ALA A 282 5.79 24.40 -18.30
C ALA A 282 5.10 24.99 -19.54
N PHE A 283 3.79 24.76 -19.68
CA PHE A 283 2.94 25.34 -20.72
C PHE A 283 2.92 26.85 -20.65
N LEU A 284 2.57 27.44 -19.50
CA LEU A 284 2.53 28.90 -19.33
C LEU A 284 3.88 29.52 -19.63
N LEU A 285 4.97 28.93 -19.12
CA LEU A 285 6.30 29.44 -19.37
C LEU A 285 6.60 29.43 -20.88
N SER A 286 6.34 28.33 -21.59
CA SER A 286 6.60 28.25 -23.03
C SER A 286 5.64 29.03 -23.91
N TYR A 287 4.40 29.23 -23.47
CA TYR A 287 3.40 30.02 -24.20
C TYR A 287 3.73 31.52 -24.15
N TRP A 288 4.25 32.01 -23.02
CA TRP A 288 4.61 33.42 -22.85
C TRP A 288 6.08 33.71 -23.13
N THR A 289 6.86 32.69 -23.49
CA THR A 289 8.23 32.87 -23.98
C THR A 289 8.18 33.13 -25.49
N PRO A 290 8.97 34.08 -26.02
CA PRO A 290 9.01 34.37 -27.44
C PRO A 290 9.30 33.13 -28.30
N THR A 291 8.55 32.87 -29.37
CA THR A 291 7.34 33.58 -29.81
C THR A 291 6.12 33.29 -28.95
N ILE A 292 5.41 34.35 -28.52
CA ILE A 292 4.22 34.23 -27.68
C ILE A 292 3.14 33.43 -28.42
N GLY A 293 2.53 32.45 -27.75
CA GLY A 293 1.39 31.71 -28.26
C GLY A 293 1.56 30.19 -28.29
N LEU A 294 0.72 29.55 -29.11
CA LEU A 294 0.78 28.12 -29.37
C LEU A 294 1.82 27.83 -30.45
N GLY A 295 3.03 27.48 -30.00
CA GLY A 295 4.10 26.95 -30.85
C GLY A 295 4.27 25.44 -30.68
N CYS A 296 5.30 24.86 -31.31
CA CYS A 296 5.57 23.41 -31.19
C CYS A 296 5.75 22.94 -29.73
N ARG A 297 6.35 23.78 -28.87
CA ARG A 297 6.66 23.42 -27.47
C ARG A 297 5.42 23.47 -26.59
N SER A 298 4.76 24.63 -26.51
CA SER A 298 3.53 24.81 -25.74
C SER A 298 2.40 23.91 -26.26
N GLY A 299 2.28 23.75 -27.59
CA GLY A 299 1.37 22.78 -28.21
C GLY A 299 1.69 21.33 -27.84
N GLY A 300 2.98 20.96 -27.84
CA GLY A 300 3.43 19.63 -27.39
C GLY A 300 3.02 19.32 -25.95
N TYR A 301 3.22 20.25 -25.02
CA TYR A 301 2.80 20.10 -23.61
C TYR A 301 1.28 20.01 -23.47
N MET A 302 0.53 20.79 -24.26
CA MET A 302 -0.93 20.74 -24.28
C MET A 302 -1.45 19.38 -24.76
N ILE A 303 -0.90 18.84 -25.85
CA ILE A 303 -1.27 17.51 -26.37
C ILE A 303 -0.99 16.43 -25.34
N PHE A 304 0.20 16.43 -24.71
CA PHE A 304 0.53 15.53 -23.61
C PHE A 304 -0.53 15.60 -22.49
N TYR A 305 -0.87 16.81 -22.07
CA TYR A 305 -1.83 17.02 -20.98
C TYR A 305 -3.22 16.49 -21.32
N ILE A 306 -3.72 16.77 -22.53
CA ILE A 306 -5.03 16.31 -22.99
C ILE A 306 -5.07 14.77 -23.03
N LEU A 307 -4.04 14.12 -23.59
CA LEU A 307 -3.94 12.66 -23.61
C LEU A 307 -3.91 12.07 -22.20
N ALA A 308 -3.17 12.69 -21.27
CA ALA A 308 -3.15 12.29 -19.86
C ALA A 308 -4.52 12.44 -19.19
N CYS A 309 -5.25 13.54 -19.45
CA CYS A 309 -6.59 13.76 -18.91
C CYS A 309 -7.61 12.75 -19.45
N ILE A 310 -7.55 12.43 -20.75
CA ILE A 310 -8.42 11.42 -21.36
C ILE A 310 -8.14 10.04 -20.74
N ASN A 311 -6.86 9.66 -20.58
CA ASN A 311 -6.47 8.42 -19.89
C ASN A 311 -7.10 8.34 -18.50
N LEU A 312 -6.88 9.37 -17.68
CA LEU A 312 -7.42 9.42 -16.31
C LEU A 312 -8.95 9.35 -16.30
N PHE A 313 -9.61 10.06 -17.21
CA PHE A 313 -11.07 10.07 -17.28
C PHE A 313 -11.64 8.69 -17.64
N ILE A 314 -11.07 8.02 -18.66
CA ILE A 314 -11.47 6.65 -19.02
C ILE A 314 -11.20 5.71 -17.84
N GLU A 315 -10.07 5.84 -17.16
CA GLU A 315 -9.73 5.03 -16.00
C GLU A 315 -10.72 5.23 -14.84
N LEU A 316 -11.12 6.47 -14.54
CA LEU A 316 -12.13 6.79 -13.53
C LEU A 316 -13.51 6.21 -13.89
N ILE A 317 -13.91 6.29 -15.16
CA ILE A 317 -15.13 5.65 -15.66
C ILE A 317 -15.06 4.12 -15.47
N CYS A 318 -13.95 3.50 -15.88
CA CYS A 318 -13.77 2.06 -15.72
C CYS A 318 -13.80 1.65 -14.26
N TRP A 319 -13.11 2.41 -13.41
CA TRP A 319 -13.07 2.17 -11.98
C TRP A 319 -14.45 2.30 -11.33
N TYR A 320 -15.24 3.29 -11.74
CA TYR A 320 -16.60 3.52 -11.22
C TYR A 320 -17.60 2.46 -11.67
N TYR A 321 -17.61 2.09 -12.97
CA TYR A 321 -18.63 1.19 -13.52
C TYR A 321 -18.27 -0.30 -13.43
N MET A 322 -16.99 -0.66 -13.34
CA MET A 322 -16.56 -2.06 -13.37
C MET A 322 -16.22 -2.55 -11.97
N ALA A 323 -17.25 -3.02 -11.25
CA ALA A 323 -17.06 -3.70 -9.98
C ALA A 323 -16.09 -4.90 -10.17
N PRO A 324 -15.09 -5.05 -9.28
CA PRO A 324 -14.14 -6.16 -9.37
C PRO A 324 -14.86 -7.50 -9.15
N GLY A 325 -14.85 -8.37 -10.16
CA GLY A 325 -15.24 -9.79 -10.01
C GLY A 325 -16.45 -10.26 -10.83
N GLU A 326 -17.10 -9.42 -11.64
CA GLU A 326 -18.18 -9.90 -12.52
C GLU A 326 -17.57 -10.65 -13.73
N LYS A 327 -17.53 -11.99 -13.66
CA LYS A 327 -17.03 -12.86 -14.75
C LYS A 327 -17.90 -12.74 -16.00
N TRP A 328 -17.28 -12.81 -17.18
CA TRP A 328 -17.93 -12.64 -18.49
C TRP A 328 -18.68 -13.90 -18.96
N GLU A 329 -19.46 -14.56 -18.09
CA GLU A 329 -20.01 -15.90 -18.39
C GLU A 329 -21.12 -15.90 -19.45
N ARG A 330 -21.87 -14.79 -19.63
CA ARG A 330 -23.03 -14.77 -20.55
C ARG A 330 -22.74 -14.51 -22.03
N PHE A 331 -21.62 -13.87 -22.39
CA PHE A 331 -21.38 -13.50 -23.80
C PHE A 331 -20.50 -14.53 -24.55
N GLY A 332 -19.56 -15.17 -23.86
CA GLY A 332 -18.64 -16.14 -24.45
C GLY A 332 -19.34 -17.38 -25.02
N THR A 333 -20.43 -17.81 -24.38
CA THR A 333 -21.19 -19.01 -24.78
C THR A 333 -21.84 -18.88 -26.17
N ASN A 334 -22.28 -17.67 -26.55
CA ASN A 334 -22.92 -17.42 -27.86
C ASN A 334 -21.91 -17.38 -29.01
N ILE A 335 -20.72 -16.81 -28.79
CA ILE A 335 -19.65 -16.77 -29.79
C ILE A 335 -19.06 -18.18 -29.99
N GLN A 336 -18.91 -18.95 -28.91
CA GLN A 336 -18.43 -20.33 -28.98
C GLN A 336 -19.36 -21.22 -29.82
N ARG A 337 -20.68 -21.09 -29.67
CA ARG A 337 -21.65 -21.80 -30.53
C ARG A 337 -21.53 -21.41 -32.01
N ARG A 338 -21.15 -20.17 -32.33
CA ARG A 338 -20.95 -19.72 -33.71
C ARG A 338 -19.62 -20.20 -34.30
N MET A 339 -18.52 -20.13 -33.54
CA MET A 339 -17.21 -20.61 -34.02
C MET A 339 -17.15 -22.14 -34.15
N SER A 340 -17.90 -22.89 -33.33
CA SER A 340 -17.97 -24.37 -33.41
C SER A 340 -18.61 -24.88 -34.70
N ARG A 341 -19.36 -24.04 -35.44
CA ARG A 341 -20.04 -24.44 -36.68
C ARG A 341 -19.17 -24.27 -37.94
N GLY A 342 -18.03 -23.60 -37.85
CA GLY A 342 -17.08 -23.46 -38.96
C GLY A 342 -16.02 -24.56 -38.95
N LYS A 343 -16.28 -25.70 -39.58
CA LYS A 343 -15.24 -26.72 -39.89
C LYS A 343 -14.29 -26.12 -40.94
N SER A 344 -13.12 -25.64 -40.52
CA SER A 344 -12.06 -25.18 -41.42
C SER A 344 -10.80 -26.02 -41.20
N GLU A 345 -10.27 -26.61 -42.28
CA GLU A 345 -9.22 -27.65 -42.31
C GLU A 345 -7.80 -27.19 -41.95
N ASN A 346 -7.58 -25.93 -41.57
CA ASN A 346 -6.24 -25.44 -41.24
C ASN A 346 -5.85 -25.72 -39.77
N HIS A 347 -5.11 -26.81 -39.53
CA HIS A 347 -4.66 -27.28 -38.21
C HIS A 347 -3.74 -26.31 -37.42
N VAL A 348 -3.07 -25.34 -38.07
CA VAL A 348 -2.21 -24.35 -37.41
C VAL A 348 -3.02 -23.14 -36.93
N LEU A 349 -3.84 -22.56 -37.82
CA LEU A 349 -4.75 -21.46 -37.50
C LEU A 349 -5.75 -21.85 -36.41
N SER A 350 -6.26 -23.09 -36.43
CA SER A 350 -7.16 -23.57 -35.38
C SER A 350 -6.50 -23.69 -34.01
N ARG A 351 -5.19 -24.01 -33.92
CA ARG A 351 -4.45 -24.01 -32.64
C ARG A 351 -4.25 -22.61 -32.10
N TRP A 352 -3.85 -21.66 -32.95
CA TRP A 352 -3.72 -20.25 -32.55
C TRP A 352 -5.07 -19.65 -32.16
N ALA A 353 -6.12 -19.90 -32.96
CA ALA A 353 -7.48 -19.43 -32.66
C ALA A 353 -8.05 -20.05 -31.38
N LYS A 354 -7.78 -21.34 -31.09
CA LYS A 354 -8.18 -21.96 -29.81
C LYS A 354 -7.46 -21.32 -28.62
N ARG A 355 -6.14 -21.09 -28.72
CA ARG A 355 -5.38 -20.41 -27.66
C ARG A 355 -5.85 -18.97 -27.46
N PHE A 356 -6.02 -18.22 -28.55
CA PHE A 356 -6.51 -16.84 -28.50
C PHE A 356 -7.93 -16.78 -27.96
N SER A 357 -8.83 -17.68 -28.38
CA SER A 357 -10.20 -17.75 -27.87
C SER A 357 -10.24 -18.13 -26.39
N SER A 358 -9.42 -19.09 -25.95
CA SER A 358 -9.33 -19.46 -24.53
C SER A 358 -8.77 -18.32 -23.69
N TRP A 359 -7.73 -17.64 -24.17
CA TRP A 359 -7.20 -16.43 -23.55
C TRP A 359 -8.25 -15.32 -23.49
N TRP A 360 -8.93 -15.02 -24.61
CA TRP A 360 -9.98 -14.01 -24.68
C TRP A 360 -11.13 -14.29 -23.71
N GLN A 361 -11.55 -15.55 -23.61
CA GLN A 361 -12.60 -15.98 -22.67
C GLN A 361 -12.16 -15.87 -21.21
N SER A 362 -10.86 -15.89 -20.93
CA SER A 362 -10.33 -15.70 -19.57
C SER A 362 -10.29 -14.23 -19.14
N LEU A 363 -10.38 -13.28 -20.07
CA LEU A 363 -10.31 -11.85 -19.76
C LEU A 363 -11.62 -11.33 -19.15
N CYS A 364 -11.51 -10.58 -18.05
CA CYS A 364 -12.61 -9.78 -17.54
C CYS A 364 -12.88 -8.56 -18.43
N LYS A 365 -14.08 -7.96 -18.32
CA LYS A 365 -14.45 -6.70 -19.03
C LYS A 365 -13.39 -5.61 -18.85
N ARG A 366 -12.88 -5.54 -17.64
CA ARG A 366 -11.84 -4.62 -17.22
C ARG A 366 -10.52 -4.86 -17.93
N ASP A 367 -10.10 -6.12 -18.05
CA ASP A 367 -8.85 -6.48 -18.72
C ASP A 367 -8.91 -6.15 -20.21
N VAL A 368 -10.08 -6.32 -20.83
CA VAL A 368 -10.29 -5.93 -22.24
C VAL A 368 -10.12 -4.42 -22.40
N ILE A 369 -10.73 -3.59 -21.55
CA ILE A 369 -10.54 -2.13 -21.64
C ILE A 369 -9.09 -1.75 -21.35
N GLU A 370 -8.47 -2.37 -20.34
CA GLU A 370 -7.08 -2.11 -20.02
C GLU A 370 -6.17 -2.39 -21.22
N ILE A 371 -6.29 -3.57 -21.83
CA ILE A 371 -5.40 -4.02 -22.89
C ILE A 371 -5.63 -3.26 -24.20
N PHE A 372 -6.88 -3.02 -24.58
CA PHE A 372 -7.21 -2.47 -25.90
C PHE A 372 -7.38 -0.95 -25.94
N ILE A 373 -7.63 -0.31 -24.79
CA ILE A 373 -7.89 1.14 -24.74
C ILE A 373 -6.84 1.85 -23.90
N LEU A 374 -6.70 1.49 -22.61
CA LEU A 374 -5.85 2.25 -21.69
C LEU A 374 -4.36 2.08 -22.01
N ARG A 375 -3.86 0.86 -22.22
CA ARG A 375 -2.44 0.62 -22.52
C ARG A 375 -1.97 1.30 -23.82
N PRO A 376 -2.69 1.23 -24.95
CA PRO A 376 -2.31 1.96 -26.15
C PRO A 376 -2.29 3.48 -25.95
N LEU A 377 -3.28 4.03 -25.25
CA LEU A 377 -3.37 5.47 -25.00
C LEU A 377 -2.25 5.95 -24.06
N GLU A 378 -1.85 5.15 -23.08
CA GLU A 378 -0.66 5.40 -22.24
C GLU A 378 0.65 5.28 -23.01
N CYS A 379 0.78 4.28 -23.89
CA CYS A 379 1.95 4.13 -24.76
C CYS A 379 2.09 5.35 -25.67
N MET A 380 0.99 5.80 -26.28
CA MET A 380 0.96 7.01 -27.10
C MET A 380 1.35 8.25 -26.28
N ASN A 381 0.79 8.42 -25.09
CA ASN A 381 1.13 9.54 -24.21
C ASN A 381 2.60 9.52 -23.77
N THR A 382 3.15 8.34 -23.49
CA THR A 382 4.56 8.16 -23.11
C THR A 382 5.50 8.42 -24.28
N ILE A 383 5.18 7.91 -25.47
CA ILE A 383 5.94 8.19 -26.70
C ILE A 383 5.95 9.70 -26.98
N TRP A 384 4.81 10.37 -26.77
CA TRP A 384 4.71 11.82 -26.93
C TRP A 384 5.58 12.59 -25.93
N LEU A 385 5.59 12.17 -24.66
CA LEU A 385 6.49 12.76 -23.65
C LEU A 385 7.97 12.54 -24.02
N ILE A 386 8.35 11.34 -24.47
CA ILE A 386 9.72 11.05 -24.93
C ILE A 386 10.08 11.92 -26.14
N TYR A 387 9.16 12.06 -27.10
CA TYR A 387 9.34 12.92 -28.26
C TYR A 387 9.61 14.37 -27.84
N ILE A 388 8.82 14.93 -26.91
CA ILE A 388 9.04 16.28 -26.38
C ILE A 388 10.44 16.43 -25.77
N VAL A 389 10.86 15.48 -24.94
CA VAL A 389 12.18 15.51 -24.29
C VAL A 389 13.31 15.40 -25.32
N MET A 390 13.19 14.49 -26.29
CA MET A 390 14.19 14.30 -27.34
C MET A 390 14.26 15.51 -28.28
N ALA A 391 13.12 16.05 -28.72
CA ALA A 391 13.06 17.22 -29.58
C ALA A 391 13.63 18.47 -28.90
N GLN A 392 13.39 18.64 -27.60
CA GLN A 392 13.95 19.74 -26.82
C GLN A 392 15.46 19.60 -26.60
N THR A 393 15.94 18.39 -26.30
CA THR A 393 17.37 18.14 -26.02
C THR A 393 18.24 18.17 -27.28
N THR A 394 17.72 17.72 -28.41
CA THR A 394 18.41 17.76 -29.71
C THR A 394 18.34 19.13 -30.40
N GLY A 395 17.52 20.05 -29.88
CA GLY A 395 17.25 21.33 -30.54
C GLY A 395 16.34 21.19 -31.76
N SER A 396 15.62 20.09 -31.95
CA SER A 396 14.67 19.92 -33.07
C SER A 396 13.59 21.01 -33.11
N TYR A 397 13.33 21.69 -31.99
CA TYR A 397 12.43 22.84 -31.90
C TYR A 397 13.06 24.20 -32.21
N SER A 398 14.30 24.26 -32.71
CA SER A 398 14.96 25.50 -33.15
C SER A 398 14.89 25.68 -34.67
N ASN A 399 13.88 25.10 -35.34
CA ASN A 399 13.61 25.37 -36.74
C ASN A 399 12.66 26.58 -36.87
N CYS A 400 12.68 27.23 -38.04
CA CYS A 400 11.85 28.41 -38.28
C CYS A 400 10.35 28.13 -38.09
N GLU A 401 9.89 26.91 -38.37
CA GLU A 401 8.48 26.51 -38.17
C GLU A 401 8.06 26.51 -36.69
N CYS A 402 8.93 26.05 -35.79
CA CYS A 402 8.64 26.02 -34.36
C CYS A 402 8.95 27.32 -33.64
N GLU A 403 9.81 28.15 -34.23
CA GLU A 403 10.04 29.54 -33.79
C GLU A 403 9.01 30.52 -34.36
N CYS A 404 8.17 30.11 -35.30
CA CYS A 404 7.03 30.91 -35.76
C CYS A 404 5.74 30.41 -35.08
N SER A 405 4.88 31.33 -34.67
CA SER A 405 3.54 30.96 -34.20
C SER A 405 2.65 30.63 -35.41
N THR A 406 2.52 29.35 -35.74
CA THR A 406 1.77 28.88 -36.93
C THR A 406 0.27 28.70 -36.70
N TRP A 407 -0.21 28.77 -35.45
CA TRP A 407 -1.62 28.54 -35.07
C TRP A 407 -2.56 29.73 -35.35
N GLY A 408 -2.51 30.30 -36.55
CA GLY A 408 -3.49 31.27 -37.06
C GLY A 408 -4.55 30.59 -37.94
N LEU A 409 -5.80 31.06 -37.91
CA LEU A 409 -6.96 30.45 -38.59
C LEU A 409 -6.88 30.44 -40.15
N PHE A 410 -5.76 30.88 -40.75
CA PHE A 410 -5.60 31.09 -42.20
C PHE A 410 -4.18 30.80 -42.74
N ASN A 411 -3.41 29.88 -42.15
CA ASN A 411 -1.99 29.66 -42.49
C ASN A 411 -1.09 30.91 -42.34
N THR A 412 -1.56 31.94 -41.62
CA THR A 412 -0.76 33.13 -41.33
C THR A 412 0.04 32.89 -40.06
N GLY A 413 1.28 32.45 -40.23
CA GLY A 413 2.27 32.45 -39.16
C GLY A 413 2.87 33.85 -38.99
N TYR A 414 3.22 34.24 -37.77
CA TYR A 414 4.02 35.45 -37.53
C TYR A 414 5.33 35.09 -36.83
N MET A 415 6.38 35.82 -37.19
CA MET A 415 7.68 35.78 -36.53
C MET A 415 7.83 37.08 -35.77
N ASP A 416 8.09 36.99 -34.47
CA ASP A 416 8.27 38.16 -33.64
C ASP A 416 9.74 38.57 -33.63
N PHE A 417 10.03 39.75 -34.18
CA PHE A 417 11.37 40.36 -34.16
C PHE A 417 11.56 41.31 -32.97
N ALA A 418 10.63 41.30 -32.00
CA ALA A 418 10.74 42.12 -30.82
C ALA A 418 12.02 41.82 -30.04
N THR A 419 12.69 42.90 -29.62
CA THR A 419 13.91 42.80 -28.82
C THR A 419 13.59 42.34 -27.40
N GLN A 420 14.58 41.75 -26.73
CA GLN A 420 14.49 41.35 -25.33
C GLN A 420 13.90 42.45 -24.42
N THR A 421 14.19 43.72 -24.70
CA THR A 421 13.67 44.88 -23.94
C THR A 421 12.15 45.00 -24.02
N TYR A 422 11.53 44.62 -25.14
CA TYR A 422 10.08 44.65 -25.29
C TYR A 422 9.39 43.65 -24.35
N TYR A 423 9.89 42.41 -24.28
CA TYR A 423 9.32 41.39 -23.39
C TYR A 423 9.55 41.68 -21.90
N LEU A 424 10.68 42.32 -21.57
CA LEU A 424 10.91 42.82 -20.22
C LEU A 424 9.86 43.86 -19.81
N GLN A 425 9.48 44.76 -20.73
CA GLN A 425 8.41 45.75 -20.49
C GLN A 425 7.03 45.10 -20.35
N LEU A 426 6.77 44.00 -21.06
CA LEU A 426 5.55 43.20 -20.92
C LEU A 426 5.48 42.41 -19.60
N GLY A 427 6.53 42.47 -18.76
CA GLY A 427 6.53 41.80 -17.46
C GLY A 427 6.75 40.29 -17.54
N ILE A 428 7.45 39.79 -18.56
CA ILE A 428 7.71 38.35 -18.74
C ILE A 428 8.32 37.68 -17.50
N GLY A 429 9.14 38.43 -16.73
CA GLY A 429 9.71 37.95 -15.47
C GLY A 429 8.68 37.57 -14.42
N TRP A 430 7.56 38.30 -14.35
CA TRP A 430 6.44 37.95 -13.45
C TRP A 430 5.76 36.67 -13.89
N ILE A 431 5.53 36.49 -15.20
CA ILE A 431 4.90 35.28 -15.74
C ILE A 431 5.77 34.05 -15.51
N TRP A 432 7.08 34.16 -15.74
CA TRP A 432 8.05 33.10 -15.44
C TRP A 432 8.09 32.79 -13.95
N GLY A 433 8.06 33.82 -13.10
CA GLY A 433 7.97 33.69 -11.65
C GLY A 433 6.74 32.93 -11.21
N ILE A 434 5.56 33.31 -11.73
CA ILE A 434 4.28 32.65 -11.45
C ILE A 434 4.32 31.19 -11.93
N SER A 435 4.78 30.94 -13.15
CA SER A 435 4.86 29.59 -13.72
C SER A 435 5.77 28.68 -12.89
N THR A 436 6.94 29.19 -12.50
CA THR A 436 7.90 28.47 -11.65
C THR A 436 7.31 28.21 -10.26
N ALA A 437 6.69 29.21 -9.64
CA ALA A 437 6.04 29.07 -8.33
C ALA A 437 4.88 28.08 -8.36
N LEU A 438 4.06 28.13 -9.42
CA LEU A 438 2.91 27.25 -9.62
C LEU A 438 3.31 25.77 -9.71
N THR A 439 4.46 25.47 -10.31
CA THR A 439 5.01 24.11 -10.35
C THR A 439 5.75 23.74 -9.06
N CYS A 440 6.63 24.61 -8.56
CA CYS A 440 7.51 24.28 -7.43
C CYS A 440 6.75 24.16 -6.12
N PHE A 441 5.69 24.93 -5.90
CA PHE A 441 4.96 24.93 -4.63
C PHE A 441 4.21 23.62 -4.37
N PRO A 442 3.32 23.11 -5.27
CA PRO A 442 2.68 21.80 -5.09
C PRO A 442 3.70 20.66 -4.97
N MET A 443 4.78 20.71 -5.75
CA MET A 443 5.88 19.77 -5.68
C MET A 443 6.55 19.75 -4.30
N PHE A 444 6.88 20.93 -3.76
CA PHE A 444 7.46 21.07 -2.43
C PHE A 444 6.52 20.52 -1.33
N LEU A 445 5.21 20.81 -1.43
CA LEU A 445 4.22 20.26 -0.51
C LEU A 445 4.15 18.74 -0.59
N ALA A 446 4.15 18.18 -1.81
CA ALA A 446 4.14 16.74 -2.03
C ALA A 446 5.39 16.08 -1.43
N PHE A 447 6.59 16.62 -1.70
CA PHE A 447 7.83 16.13 -1.10
C PHE A 447 7.79 16.17 0.42
N THR A 448 7.39 17.30 0.98
CA THR A 448 7.30 17.49 2.43
C THR A 448 6.35 16.47 3.03
N TYR A 449 5.18 16.26 2.41
CA TYR A 449 4.21 15.26 2.84
C TYR A 449 4.80 13.84 2.82
N ILE A 450 5.41 13.42 1.70
CA ILE A 450 5.97 12.06 1.58
C ILE A 450 7.12 11.84 2.57
N VAL A 451 7.99 12.84 2.76
CA VAL A 451 9.08 12.76 3.76
C VAL A 451 8.53 12.69 5.17
N ILE A 452 7.47 13.44 5.49
CA ILE A 452 6.78 13.36 6.78
C ILE A 452 6.23 11.95 6.98
N GLU A 453 5.47 11.40 6.03
CA GLU A 453 4.91 10.06 6.12
C GLU A 453 5.99 8.99 6.28
N TRP A 454 7.08 9.10 5.52
CA TRP A 454 8.24 8.23 5.66
C TRP A 454 8.86 8.32 7.07
N CYS A 455 9.05 9.54 7.58
CA CYS A 455 9.55 9.76 8.94
C CYS A 455 8.62 9.16 10.00
N LEU A 456 7.29 9.31 9.83
CA LEU A 456 6.29 8.75 10.74
C LEU A 456 6.38 7.21 10.78
N GLN A 457 6.64 6.57 9.65
CA GLN A 457 6.73 5.11 9.51
C GLN A 457 8.13 4.54 9.80
N SER A 458 9.17 5.37 9.85
CA SER A 458 10.58 4.94 10.00
C SER A 458 10.87 4.05 11.22
N HIS A 459 10.09 4.19 12.29
CA HIS A 459 10.24 3.37 13.49
C HIS A 459 9.83 1.90 13.25
N LEU A 460 8.94 1.62 12.29
CA LEU A 460 8.54 0.26 11.91
C LEU A 460 9.63 -0.45 11.09
N SER A 461 10.42 0.32 10.34
CA SER A 461 11.47 -0.19 9.44
C SER A 461 12.85 -0.27 10.09
N THR A 462 13.03 0.27 11.30
CA THR A 462 14.32 0.28 11.99
C THR A 462 14.64 -1.09 12.61
N VAL A 463 15.79 -1.67 12.25
CA VAL A 463 16.25 -2.99 12.74
C VAL A 463 16.52 -3.01 14.24
N ASN A 464 17.26 -2.01 14.74
CA ASN A 464 17.66 -1.94 16.14
C ASN A 464 16.49 -1.42 16.99
N TYR A 465 16.05 -2.22 17.97
CA TYR A 465 14.88 -1.92 18.78
C TYR A 465 15.00 -0.59 19.52
N GLU A 466 16.15 -0.32 20.14
CA GLU A 466 16.41 0.93 20.86
C GLU A 466 16.35 2.19 19.96
N LYS A 467 16.81 2.07 18.71
CA LYS A 467 16.66 3.15 17.72
C LYS A 467 15.21 3.31 17.29
N ALA A 468 14.50 2.20 17.05
CA ALA A 468 13.08 2.21 16.72
C ALA A 468 12.23 2.87 17.83
N ARG A 469 12.56 2.56 19.08
CA ARG A 469 11.95 3.09 20.30
C ARG A 469 12.11 4.61 20.41
N ARG A 470 13.34 5.11 20.22
CA ARG A 470 13.62 6.56 20.14
C ARG A 470 12.89 7.21 18.96
N GLY A 471 12.84 6.53 17.81
CA GLY A 471 12.07 6.97 16.64
C GLY A 471 10.58 7.14 16.98
N LEU A 472 9.95 6.13 17.59
CA LEU A 472 8.56 6.17 18.02
C LEU A 472 8.26 7.34 18.97
N TYR A 473 9.15 7.61 19.94
CA TYR A 473 9.01 8.76 20.84
C TYR A 473 9.01 10.09 20.06
N ARG A 474 9.97 10.26 19.13
CA ARG A 474 10.05 11.45 18.27
C ARG A 474 8.81 11.59 17.38
N THR A 475 8.35 10.51 16.77
CA THR A 475 7.12 10.46 15.97
C THR A 475 5.90 10.90 16.78
N ARG A 476 5.77 10.46 18.04
CA ARG A 476 4.67 10.89 18.92
C ARG A 476 4.73 12.39 19.23
N LYS A 477 5.94 12.91 19.53
CA LYS A 477 6.14 14.35 19.78
C LYS A 477 5.83 15.17 18.53
N PHE A 478 6.25 14.69 17.36
CA PHE A 478 5.97 15.34 16.08
C PHE A 478 4.47 15.32 15.76
N ARG A 479 3.77 14.19 15.92
CA ARG A 479 2.30 14.15 15.73
C ARG A 479 1.56 15.10 16.67
N LYS A 480 1.98 15.21 17.94
CA LYS A 480 1.44 16.22 18.86
C LYS A 480 1.58 17.65 18.31
N LEU A 481 2.73 17.95 17.70
CA LEU A 481 3.01 19.26 17.12
C LEU A 481 2.17 19.53 15.86
N VAL A 482 1.97 18.52 15.01
CA VAL A 482 1.25 18.65 13.73
C VAL A 482 -0.27 18.49 13.87
N GLN A 483 -0.76 17.98 15.00
CA GLN A 483 -2.19 17.74 15.24
C GLN A 483 -3.11 18.94 14.91
N PRO A 484 -2.77 20.21 15.20
CA PRO A 484 -3.63 21.34 14.82
C PRO A 484 -3.83 21.45 13.31
N ILE A 485 -2.79 21.16 12.52
CA ILE A 485 -2.83 21.16 11.06
C ILE A 485 -3.70 20.00 10.57
N GLU A 486 -3.51 18.79 11.12
CA GLU A 486 -4.35 17.63 10.81
C GLU A 486 -5.82 17.90 11.12
N ASN A 487 -6.13 18.50 12.26
CA ASN A 487 -7.50 18.87 12.63
C ASN A 487 -8.12 19.86 11.63
N CYS A 488 -7.33 20.82 11.14
CA CYS A 488 -7.77 21.76 10.11
C CYS A 488 -8.08 21.05 8.79
N LEU A 489 -7.18 20.17 8.33
CA LEU A 489 -7.38 19.36 7.12
C LEU A 489 -8.59 18.41 7.26
N HIS A 490 -8.77 17.79 8.42
CA HIS A 490 -9.93 16.95 8.71
C HIS A 490 -11.24 17.74 8.70
N MET A 491 -11.24 18.98 9.19
CA MET A 491 -12.41 19.86 9.12
C MET A 491 -12.75 20.20 7.67
N ILE A 492 -11.74 20.48 6.83
CA ILE A 492 -11.94 20.71 5.38
C ILE A 492 -12.51 19.45 4.73
N ASN A 493 -11.92 18.27 4.98
CA ASN A 493 -12.42 17.01 4.43
C ASN A 493 -13.86 16.74 4.89
N HIS A 494 -14.18 16.98 6.16
CA HIS A 494 -15.53 16.84 6.68
C HIS A 494 -16.52 17.78 5.98
N LEU A 495 -16.14 19.04 5.71
CA LEU A 495 -16.97 19.97 4.93
C LEU A 495 -17.20 19.47 3.50
N VAL A 496 -16.16 18.95 2.84
CA VAL A 496 -16.31 18.37 1.49
C VAL A 496 -17.21 17.15 1.52
N VAL A 497 -17.04 16.26 2.49
CA VAL A 497 -17.89 15.07 2.66
C VAL A 497 -19.35 15.50 2.90
N LEU A 498 -19.61 16.53 3.71
CA LEU A 498 -20.96 17.05 3.91
C LEU A 498 -21.57 17.63 2.64
N ILE A 499 -20.79 18.35 1.83
CA ILE A 499 -21.24 18.86 0.53
C ILE A 499 -21.54 17.68 -0.40
N TRP A 500 -20.62 16.73 -0.51
CA TRP A 500 -20.76 15.54 -1.33
C TRP A 500 -21.98 14.72 -0.94
N GLN A 501 -22.22 14.52 0.36
CA GLN A 501 -23.39 13.81 0.88
C GLN A 501 -24.71 14.46 0.46
N LYS A 502 -24.75 15.80 0.34
CA LYS A 502 -25.93 16.51 -0.13
C LYS A 502 -26.13 16.38 -1.64
N THR A 503 -25.05 16.28 -2.41
CA THR A 503 -25.10 16.26 -3.89
C THR A 503 -25.10 14.86 -4.49
N ALA A 504 -24.56 13.86 -3.79
CA ALA A 504 -24.38 12.52 -4.31
C ALA A 504 -25.68 11.70 -4.22
N PRO A 505 -26.00 10.88 -5.24
CA PRO A 505 -27.16 10.01 -5.21
C PRO A 505 -27.07 9.00 -4.05
N LYS A 506 -28.20 8.76 -3.37
CA LYS A 506 -28.35 7.90 -2.18
C LYS A 506 -27.87 6.45 -2.35
N PHE A 507 -27.56 6.02 -3.57
CA PHE A 507 -27.08 4.69 -3.89
C PHE A 507 -25.62 4.42 -3.48
N ILE A 508 -24.85 5.45 -3.14
CA ILE A 508 -23.48 5.28 -2.64
C ILE A 508 -23.57 5.07 -1.12
N MET A 509 -23.90 3.84 -0.73
CA MET A 509 -23.87 3.40 0.67
C MET A 509 -22.53 3.78 1.30
N GLN A 510 -22.57 4.60 2.34
CA GLN A 510 -21.37 4.92 3.08
C GLN A 510 -20.93 3.70 3.88
N PRO A 511 -19.67 3.28 3.77
CA PRO A 511 -19.10 2.39 4.76
C PRO A 511 -19.15 3.11 6.11
N ARG A 512 -19.81 2.50 7.09
CA ARG A 512 -19.99 2.97 8.47
C ARG A 512 -18.67 2.86 9.26
N ARG A 513 -17.55 3.28 8.67
CA ARG A 513 -16.23 3.15 9.27
C ARG A 513 -15.96 4.35 10.15
N SER A 514 -15.97 4.14 11.45
CA SER A 514 -15.42 5.11 12.39
C SER A 514 -13.90 5.06 12.29
N SER A 515 -13.31 5.94 11.48
CA SER A 515 -11.85 6.11 11.45
C SER A 515 -11.37 6.53 12.84
N LEU A 516 -10.38 5.82 13.35
CA LEU A 516 -9.77 6.07 14.64
C LEU A 516 -9.10 7.45 14.64
N LYS A 517 -9.66 8.39 15.40
CA LYS A 517 -9.09 9.72 15.56
C LYS A 517 -7.91 9.64 16.52
N TRP A 518 -6.77 10.20 16.13
CA TRP A 518 -5.65 10.34 17.05
C TRP A 518 -6.01 11.41 18.09
N GLU A 519 -6.25 10.97 19.32
CA GLU A 519 -6.50 11.87 20.45
C GLU A 519 -5.29 11.91 21.39
N ALA A 520 -4.84 13.12 21.72
CA ALA A 520 -3.77 13.35 22.69
C ALA A 520 -4.23 13.04 24.12
N ARG A 521 -5.52 13.25 24.40
CA ARG A 521 -6.13 12.99 25.71
C ARG A 521 -6.28 11.48 25.90
N ARG A 522 -6.23 11.03 27.16
CA ARG A 522 -6.59 9.65 27.50
C ARG A 522 -8.04 9.46 27.07
N THR A 523 -8.31 8.44 26.25
CA THR A 523 -9.68 7.99 26.05
C THR A 523 -10.25 7.69 27.44
N PRO A 524 -11.36 8.32 27.85
CA PRO A 524 -11.99 7.96 29.10
C PRO A 524 -12.24 6.46 29.05
N THR A 525 -11.86 5.75 30.10
CA THR A 525 -12.07 4.30 30.19
C THR A 525 -13.56 4.07 30.06
N VAL A 526 -14.03 3.69 28.87
CA VAL A 526 -15.40 3.27 28.69
C VAL A 526 -15.52 2.05 29.57
N ARG A 527 -16.24 2.20 30.68
CA ARG A 527 -16.60 1.10 31.56
C ARG A 527 -17.52 0.25 30.73
N LEU A 528 -16.95 -0.69 29.97
CA LEU A 528 -17.69 -1.74 29.30
C LEU A 528 -18.48 -2.42 30.41
N GLN A 529 -19.74 -2.02 30.57
CA GLN A 529 -20.72 -2.85 31.24
C GLN A 529 -20.64 -4.14 30.45
N LEU A 530 -20.13 -5.20 31.11
CA LEU A 530 -20.10 -6.53 30.52
C LEU A 530 -21.53 -6.78 30.04
N ILE A 531 -21.72 -6.76 28.72
CA ILE A 531 -22.86 -7.44 28.11
C ILE A 531 -22.50 -8.91 28.27
N SER A 532 -22.66 -9.43 29.48
CA SER A 532 -22.89 -10.85 29.70
C SER A 532 -24.25 -11.13 29.09
N SER A 533 -24.29 -11.26 27.76
CA SER A 533 -25.41 -11.94 27.13
C SER A 533 -25.42 -13.34 27.72
N PRO A 534 -26.49 -13.77 28.42
CA PRO A 534 -26.66 -15.17 28.74
C PRO A 534 -26.74 -15.87 27.39
N TYR A 535 -25.73 -16.67 27.07
CA TYR A 535 -25.87 -17.67 26.03
C TYR A 535 -26.73 -18.76 26.67
N ASP A 536 -28.04 -18.58 26.58
CA ASP A 536 -29.01 -19.56 27.07
C ASP A 536 -28.91 -20.77 26.14
N GLY A 537 -28.27 -21.82 26.65
CA GLY A 537 -28.10 -23.10 25.98
C GLY A 537 -29.37 -23.93 26.08
N SER A 538 -30.49 -23.44 25.54
CA SER A 538 -31.75 -24.19 25.49
C SER A 538 -32.28 -24.28 24.07
N ASP A 539 -31.69 -25.17 23.28
CA ASP A 539 -32.32 -25.78 22.11
C ASP A 539 -31.80 -27.22 21.98
N SER A 540 -32.34 -28.10 22.81
CA SER A 540 -32.31 -29.56 22.64
C SER A 540 -33.43 -30.18 23.46
N ALA A 541 -34.64 -30.20 22.89
CA ALA A 541 -35.74 -31.02 23.37
C ALA A 541 -36.66 -31.39 22.19
N LEU A 542 -36.44 -32.57 21.62
CA LEU A 542 -37.44 -33.42 20.97
C LEU A 542 -36.76 -34.73 20.54
N ASP A 543 -36.74 -35.72 21.45
CA ASP A 543 -37.44 -36.98 21.23
C ASP A 543 -37.35 -37.90 22.45
N ASP A 544 -38.52 -38.42 22.82
CA ASP A 544 -38.81 -39.33 23.92
C ASP A 544 -38.26 -40.75 23.67
N GLN A 545 -37.78 -41.41 24.73
CA GLN A 545 -38.32 -42.71 25.20
C GLN A 545 -37.61 -43.19 26.49
N PRO A 546 -38.30 -43.99 27.34
CA PRO A 546 -37.95 -44.18 28.73
C PRO A 546 -37.23 -45.51 28.99
N PHE A 547 -36.31 -45.54 29.95
CA PHE A 547 -35.99 -46.77 30.67
C PHE A 547 -35.69 -46.49 32.13
N SER A 548 -36.19 -47.41 32.93
CA SER A 548 -36.49 -47.33 34.35
C SER A 548 -35.28 -47.58 35.25
N ALA A 549 -35.38 -47.00 36.45
CA ALA A 549 -34.95 -47.53 37.75
C ALA A 549 -33.47 -47.92 37.96
N GLU A 550 -32.79 -47.22 38.87
CA GLU A 550 -32.56 -47.76 40.22
C GLU A 550 -31.97 -46.72 41.18
N SER A 551 -32.48 -46.79 42.40
CA SER A 551 -32.13 -46.05 43.61
C SER A 551 -30.80 -46.53 44.22
N ASN A 552 -29.94 -45.61 44.68
CA ASN A 552 -29.83 -45.27 46.11
C ASN A 552 -28.68 -44.28 46.38
N PRO A 553 -28.79 -43.45 47.43
CA PRO A 553 -27.77 -42.52 47.86
C PRO A 553 -26.88 -43.13 48.95
N ASN A 554 -25.63 -42.68 49.08
CA ASN A 554 -25.01 -42.39 50.38
C ASN A 554 -23.60 -41.82 50.25
N GLU A 555 -23.29 -41.07 51.30
CA GLU A 555 -21.99 -40.71 51.85
C GLU A 555 -21.35 -39.36 51.50
N ALA A 556 -21.39 -38.55 52.56
CA ALA A 556 -20.75 -37.30 52.80
C ALA A 556 -19.34 -37.48 53.39
N MET A 557 -18.72 -36.33 53.64
CA MET A 557 -17.73 -36.03 54.67
C MET A 557 -16.23 -36.14 54.35
N LEU A 558 -15.63 -34.93 54.37
CA LEU A 558 -14.47 -34.49 55.14
C LEU A 558 -13.07 -35.03 54.81
N GLY A 559 -12.15 -34.08 54.62
CA GLY A 559 -10.71 -34.31 54.73
C GLY A 559 -9.93 -33.02 54.54
N LEU A 560 -9.68 -32.32 55.66
CA LEU A 560 -8.80 -31.16 55.79
C LEU A 560 -7.32 -31.51 55.57
N ASP A 561 -6.60 -30.46 55.18
CA ASP A 561 -5.24 -30.06 55.58
C ASP A 561 -3.96 -30.60 54.91
N VAL A 562 -3.01 -29.65 54.92
CA VAL A 562 -1.55 -29.75 55.02
C VAL A 562 -0.74 -29.37 53.77
N LEU A 563 -0.36 -28.08 53.75
CA LEU A 563 0.87 -27.53 53.13
C LEU A 563 2.12 -28.25 53.69
N PRO A 564 3.22 -28.30 52.92
CA PRO A 564 4.28 -27.33 53.21
C PRO A 564 5.04 -26.82 51.98
N SER A 565 5.45 -25.55 52.06
CA SER A 565 6.59 -25.00 51.33
C SER A 565 7.90 -25.62 51.83
N PRO A 566 8.99 -25.53 51.03
CA PRO A 566 10.07 -24.72 51.56
C PRO A 566 10.77 -23.83 50.52
N SER A 567 11.16 -22.67 51.02
CA SER A 567 12.25 -21.80 50.56
C SER A 567 13.57 -22.53 50.32
N ARG A 568 14.36 -22.13 49.30
CA ARG A 568 15.62 -21.38 49.50
C ARG A 568 16.36 -21.09 48.20
N SER A 569 16.82 -19.84 48.17
CA SER A 569 17.87 -19.21 47.36
C SER A 569 19.14 -20.04 47.15
N VAL A 570 19.69 -20.02 45.93
CA VAL A 570 21.15 -20.10 45.70
C VAL A 570 21.57 -19.12 44.61
N ASN A 571 22.29 -18.08 45.04
CA ASN A 571 23.16 -17.25 44.22
C ASN A 571 24.31 -18.08 43.66
N ARG A 572 24.54 -18.06 42.34
CA ARG A 572 25.87 -18.25 41.74
C ARG A 572 25.98 -17.48 40.41
N SER A 573 26.66 -16.33 40.46
CA SER A 573 27.64 -15.98 39.42
C SER A 573 28.97 -16.67 39.79
N PRO A 574 29.84 -17.02 38.82
CA PRO A 574 30.81 -16.00 38.40
C PRO A 574 31.36 -16.13 36.95
N ARG A 575 32.09 -15.09 36.58
CA ARG A 575 33.28 -15.07 35.68
C ARG A 575 33.09 -15.13 34.16
N SER A 576 33.17 -13.92 33.61
CA SER A 576 34.14 -13.47 32.60
C SER A 576 35.30 -14.41 32.21
N SER A 577 35.43 -14.61 30.90
CA SER A 577 36.67 -14.88 30.14
C SER A 577 36.42 -14.34 28.72
N PHE A 578 36.94 -13.17 28.34
CA PHE A 578 38.20 -12.96 27.61
C PHE A 578 38.46 -13.97 26.47
N GLY A 579 38.37 -13.46 25.24
CA GLY A 579 38.91 -14.00 23.98
C GLY A 579 38.66 -12.94 22.90
N GLN A 580 39.63 -12.05 22.60
CA GLN A 580 40.56 -12.14 21.47
C GLN A 580 39.85 -12.60 20.18
N ALA A 581 39.43 -11.67 19.31
CA ALA A 581 40.25 -11.08 18.24
C ALA A 581 40.49 -12.05 17.09
N GLU A 582 39.59 -12.03 16.09
CA GLU A 582 39.92 -12.39 14.71
C GLU A 582 39.46 -11.27 13.77
N LEU A 583 40.47 -10.65 13.15
CA LEU A 583 40.36 -9.73 12.02
C LEU A 583 40.01 -10.54 10.77
N GLY A 584 38.77 -10.42 10.29
CA GLY A 584 38.33 -10.97 9.01
C GLY A 584 38.41 -9.91 7.89
N GLU A 585 39.17 -10.25 6.86
CA GLU A 585 39.65 -9.45 5.75
C GLU A 585 38.61 -8.63 4.96
N ILE A 586 39.04 -7.42 4.61
CA ILE A 586 38.41 -6.51 3.64
C ILE A 586 38.76 -7.01 2.23
N SER A 587 37.78 -7.62 1.55
CA SER A 587 37.90 -7.97 0.13
C SER A 587 37.64 -6.75 -0.74
N ARG A 588 38.67 -6.38 -1.52
CA ARG A 588 38.63 -5.32 -2.56
C ARG A 588 37.75 -5.76 -3.75
N PRO A 589 37.05 -4.83 -4.42
CA PRO A 589 36.33 -5.12 -5.65
C PRO A 589 37.29 -5.26 -6.85
N ARG A 590 37.02 -6.22 -7.73
CA ARG A 590 37.66 -6.34 -9.05
C ARG A 590 37.03 -5.33 -10.03
N PRO A 591 37.81 -4.78 -10.98
CA PRO A 591 37.31 -3.91 -12.03
C PRO A 591 36.56 -4.74 -13.10
N PHE A 592 35.45 -4.19 -13.59
CA PHE A 592 34.81 -4.63 -14.82
C PHE A 592 35.53 -4.01 -16.03
N VAL A 593 35.81 -4.85 -17.03
CA VAL A 593 35.95 -4.47 -18.44
C VAL A 593 34.57 -4.51 -19.07
#